data_AF-A0A2B7ZBW4-F1
#
_entry.id   AF-A0A2B7ZBW4-F1
#
_cell.length_a   1.000
_cell.length_b   1.000
_cell.length_c   1.000
_cell.angle_alpha   90.00
_cell.angle_beta   90.00
_cell.angle_gamma   90.00
#
_symmetry.space_group_name_H-M   'P 1'
#
loop_
_entity.id
_entity.type
_entity.pdbx_description
1 polymer ?
#
loop_
_entity_poly.entity_id
_entity_poly.type
_entity_poly.pdbx_seq_one_letter_code
_entity_poly.pdbx_strand_id
1 'polypeptide(L)'
;MLVRLLPCLWLWVLGLSLGLAHASEDPNDFEDNPDVKRVPMRAYSLSQPYLESDSENRWFDFGGDTVIRADRYIRLTPDRQSRQGWLFSRVPLTATNWQVEVEFSIHGEGNLHGDGMAIWLTKQRATKGPVFGFVDKFEGLGIFFDTYKNSRPSVAFPYVMAMLGDGQTAYDQAHDGKANELAGCSARGLRGASVPTKARITYFQDKSLSLDLQYKSDHSWTPCFTVEASENQSINIPTVAYLGISAETGELSDNHDIISVNTYSLYNQVPGDQRTGSSGAGPGAGKKDKTKSNSGKGAAYSKSSSDGSGGGWLWFFFKMIMFLVIIAALYVGFTVFRASQRRRF
;
A
#
# COMPACT_ATOMS: atom_id res chain seq x y z
N MET A 1 29.30 -48.84 -6.74
CA MET A 1 28.09 -48.15 -6.22
C MET A 1 28.17 -46.61 -6.27
N LEU A 2 29.30 -45.99 -6.65
CA LEU A 2 29.44 -44.51 -6.68
C LEU A 2 29.01 -43.84 -8.00
N VAL A 3 28.86 -44.59 -9.09
CA VAL A 3 28.63 -44.01 -10.44
C VAL A 3 27.14 -43.71 -10.74
N ARG A 4 26.21 -44.11 -9.85
CA ARG A 4 24.77 -43.91 -10.04
C ARG A 4 24.18 -42.66 -9.35
N LEU A 5 25.00 -41.88 -8.63
CA LEU A 5 24.55 -40.71 -7.87
C LEU A 5 24.79 -39.36 -8.58
N LEU A 6 25.65 -39.32 -9.62
CA LEU A 6 25.91 -38.11 -10.39
C LEU A 6 24.69 -37.56 -11.18
N PRO A 7 23.82 -38.37 -11.80
CA PRO A 7 22.71 -37.81 -12.59
C PRO A 7 21.59 -37.22 -11.71
N CYS A 8 21.39 -37.71 -10.48
CA CYS A 8 20.42 -37.12 -9.55
C CYS A 8 20.87 -35.76 -8.99
N LEU A 9 22.18 -35.54 -8.84
CA LEU A 9 22.73 -34.27 -8.37
C LEU A 9 22.62 -33.17 -9.43
N TRP A 10 22.75 -33.51 -10.71
CA TRP A 10 22.55 -32.57 -11.81
C TRP A 10 21.08 -32.14 -11.98
N LEU A 11 20.12 -33.06 -11.74
CA LEU A 11 18.69 -32.74 -11.75
C LEU A 11 18.28 -31.84 -10.57
N TRP A 12 18.93 -31.97 -9.40
CA TRP A 12 18.73 -31.06 -8.27
C TRP A 12 19.32 -29.67 -8.53
N VAL A 13 20.50 -29.58 -9.15
CA VAL A 13 21.14 -28.30 -9.47
C VAL A 13 20.39 -27.54 -10.57
N LEU A 14 19.82 -28.23 -11.56
CA LEU A 14 18.91 -27.63 -12.55
C LEU A 14 17.55 -27.26 -11.95
N GLY A 15 17.03 -28.01 -10.97
CA GLY A 15 15.81 -27.64 -10.24
C GLY A 15 16.00 -26.40 -9.35
N LEU A 16 17.20 -26.20 -8.80
CA LEU A 16 17.56 -25.03 -8.00
C LEU A 16 17.87 -23.78 -8.84
N SER A 17 18.32 -23.93 -10.10
CA SER A 17 18.53 -22.78 -10.99
C SER A 17 17.24 -22.29 -11.66
N LEU A 18 16.20 -23.13 -11.76
CA LEU A 18 14.87 -22.73 -12.23
C LEU A 18 13.94 -22.21 -11.13
N GLY A 19 14.27 -22.39 -9.85
CA GLY A 19 13.45 -21.93 -8.71
C GLY A 19 13.70 -20.49 -8.24
N LEU A 20 14.65 -19.77 -8.85
CA LEU A 20 15.04 -18.41 -8.47
C LEU A 20 14.62 -17.34 -9.51
N ALA A 21 14.00 -17.74 -10.62
CA ALA A 21 13.41 -16.82 -11.57
C ALA A 21 11.90 -16.76 -11.32
N HIS A 22 11.35 -15.55 -11.18
CA HIS A 22 9.95 -15.24 -10.83
C HIS A 22 9.62 -15.10 -9.33
N ALA A 23 10.50 -14.46 -8.55
CA ALA A 23 9.92 -13.45 -7.66
C ALA A 23 9.36 -12.36 -8.61
N SER A 24 8.04 -12.36 -8.79
CA SER A 24 7.32 -11.32 -9.52
C SER A 24 7.66 -10.00 -8.86
N GLU A 25 8.56 -9.22 -9.46
CA GLU A 25 8.84 -7.86 -9.03
C GLU A 25 7.52 -7.07 -9.14
N ASP A 26 7.08 -6.52 -8.02
CA ASP A 26 5.81 -5.78 -7.92
C ASP A 26 5.98 -4.43 -8.64
N PRO A 27 5.35 -4.22 -9.81
CA PRO A 27 5.60 -3.01 -10.62
C PRO A 27 5.06 -1.72 -9.97
N ASN A 28 4.21 -1.84 -8.95
CA ASN A 28 3.63 -0.71 -8.23
C ASN A 28 4.26 -0.53 -6.83
N ASP A 29 5.38 -1.21 -6.55
CA ASP A 29 6.20 -0.95 -5.36
C ASP A 29 7.12 0.26 -5.60
N PHE A 30 6.81 1.36 -4.91
CA PHE A 30 7.57 2.62 -4.96
C PHE A 30 8.25 2.98 -3.64
N GLU A 31 8.38 2.05 -2.69
CA GLU A 31 9.05 2.34 -1.42
C GLU A 31 10.55 2.59 -1.62
N ASP A 32 11.22 1.70 -2.38
CA ASP A 32 12.65 1.75 -2.67
C ASP A 32 12.95 1.85 -4.19
N ASN A 33 12.00 2.37 -4.97
CA ASN A 33 12.13 2.43 -6.43
C ASN A 33 13.21 3.46 -6.86
N PRO A 34 14.14 3.08 -7.76
CA PRO A 34 15.26 3.95 -8.16
C PRO A 34 14.82 5.15 -9.02
N ASP A 35 13.74 5.00 -9.79
CA ASP A 35 13.31 5.97 -10.80
C ASP A 35 12.15 6.84 -10.31
N VAL A 36 11.36 6.35 -9.35
CA VAL A 36 10.18 7.05 -8.83
C VAL A 36 10.30 7.22 -7.32
N LYS A 37 10.36 8.47 -6.87
CA LYS A 37 10.34 8.81 -5.46
C LYS A 37 8.91 8.96 -4.97
N ARG A 38 8.55 8.19 -3.94
CA ARG A 38 7.29 8.29 -3.20
C ARG A 38 7.41 9.24 -2.01
N VAL A 39 6.53 10.23 -1.88
CA VAL A 39 6.53 11.22 -0.77
C VAL A 39 5.18 11.19 -0.04
N PRO A 40 5.14 10.94 1.28
CA PRO A 40 3.89 10.86 2.02
C PRO A 40 3.17 12.20 2.11
N MET A 41 1.84 12.18 1.96
CA MET A 41 0.99 13.36 1.94
C MET A 41 0.04 13.41 3.14
N ARG A 42 0.48 14.05 4.23
CA ARG A 42 -0.24 14.08 5.52
C ARG A 42 -1.71 14.51 5.41
N ALA A 43 -2.03 15.47 4.55
CA ALA A 43 -3.39 15.99 4.38
C ALA A 43 -4.38 15.01 3.73
N TYR A 44 -3.88 13.89 3.18
CA TYR A 44 -4.67 12.84 2.54
C TYR A 44 -4.40 11.48 3.18
N SER A 45 -3.72 11.45 4.32
CA SER A 45 -3.46 10.23 5.07
C SER A 45 -4.20 10.26 6.40
N LEU A 46 -4.81 9.13 6.75
CA LEU A 46 -5.66 8.95 7.91
C LEU A 46 -5.27 7.67 8.64
N SER A 47 -4.97 7.79 9.93
CA SER A 47 -4.61 6.67 10.80
C SER A 47 -5.03 6.97 12.23
N GLN A 48 -5.07 5.96 13.09
CA GLN A 48 -5.36 6.12 14.52
C GLN A 48 -4.45 7.20 15.13
N PRO A 49 -4.96 8.04 16.05
CA PRO A 49 -6.28 8.00 16.70
C PRO A 49 -7.46 8.62 15.92
N TYR A 50 -7.29 8.96 14.64
CA TYR A 50 -8.26 9.61 13.72
C TYR A 50 -8.81 10.98 14.13
N LEU A 51 -8.97 11.29 15.42
CA LEU A 51 -9.53 12.54 15.92
C LEU A 51 -8.49 13.30 16.75
N GLU A 52 -8.52 14.62 16.66
CA GLU A 52 -7.80 15.54 17.54
C GLU A 52 -8.59 15.73 18.86
N SER A 53 -8.02 16.50 19.81
CA SER A 53 -8.57 16.65 21.17
C SER A 53 -9.97 17.26 21.22
N ASP A 54 -10.39 17.95 20.17
CA ASP A 54 -11.71 18.55 19.97
C ASP A 54 -12.74 17.58 19.36
N SER A 55 -12.39 16.30 19.19
CA SER A 55 -13.20 15.29 18.49
C SER A 55 -13.42 15.60 17.01
N GLU A 56 -12.58 16.44 16.40
CA GLU A 56 -12.58 16.71 14.97
C GLU A 56 -11.34 16.13 14.29
N ASN A 57 -11.38 15.99 12.96
CA ASN A 57 -10.18 15.73 12.16
C ASN A 57 -9.90 16.95 11.28
N ARG A 58 -8.66 17.43 11.29
CA ARG A 58 -8.25 18.61 10.52
C ARG A 58 -8.38 18.44 9.00
N TRP A 59 -8.21 17.23 8.50
CA TRP A 59 -8.05 16.94 7.08
C TRP A 59 -9.21 16.18 6.46
N PHE A 60 -10.03 15.51 7.25
CA PHE A 60 -11.16 14.70 6.80
C PHE A 60 -12.47 15.11 7.48
N ASP A 61 -13.53 15.11 6.69
CA ASP A 61 -14.91 15.13 7.18
C ASP A 61 -15.49 13.73 7.21
N PHE A 62 -16.37 13.48 8.17
CA PHE A 62 -17.11 12.23 8.32
C PHE A 62 -18.60 12.56 8.37
N GLY A 63 -19.43 11.72 7.77
CA GLY A 63 -20.87 11.94 7.80
C GLY A 63 -21.70 10.72 7.42
N GLY A 64 -23.02 10.91 7.44
CA GLY A 64 -23.97 9.80 7.32
C GLY A 64 -23.99 8.96 8.61
N ASP A 65 -24.01 7.64 8.44
CA ASP A 65 -24.01 6.67 9.54
C ASP A 65 -22.60 6.31 10.06
N THR A 66 -21.57 7.04 9.63
CA THR A 66 -20.18 6.77 9.99
C THR A 66 -19.94 6.89 11.51
N VAL A 67 -19.31 5.88 12.10
CA VAL A 67 -18.91 5.84 13.52
C VAL A 67 -17.40 5.67 13.65
N ILE A 68 -16.77 6.55 14.42
CA ILE A 68 -15.32 6.54 14.63
C ILE A 68 -15.01 5.85 15.97
N ARG A 69 -14.31 4.71 15.90
CA ARG A 69 -13.67 4.08 17.05
C ARG A 69 -12.19 4.45 17.00
N ALA A 70 -11.84 5.53 17.70
CA ALA A 70 -10.51 6.17 17.68
C ALA A 70 -9.32 5.19 17.83
N ASP A 71 -9.52 4.09 18.56
CA ASP A 71 -8.53 3.07 18.88
C ASP A 71 -8.46 1.90 17.87
N ARG A 72 -9.38 1.84 16.88
CA ARG A 72 -9.52 0.67 16.01
C ARG A 72 -9.81 1.03 14.56
N TYR A 73 -10.96 1.63 14.26
CA TYR A 73 -11.46 1.79 12.90
C TYR A 73 -12.43 2.96 12.75
N ILE A 74 -12.67 3.34 11.50
CA ILE A 74 -13.76 4.21 11.09
C ILE A 74 -14.77 3.34 10.36
N ARG A 75 -15.92 3.11 10.99
CA ARG A 75 -17.00 2.29 10.44
C ARG A 75 -17.91 3.16 9.59
N LEU A 76 -17.90 2.98 8.28
CA LEU A 76 -18.77 3.73 7.36
C LEU A 76 -20.22 3.28 7.51
N THR A 77 -20.47 1.96 7.48
CA THR A 77 -21.79 1.39 7.76
C THR A 77 -21.66 0.21 8.71
N PRO A 78 -22.57 0.06 9.68
CA PRO A 78 -22.69 -1.17 10.46
C PRO A 78 -23.43 -2.24 9.67
N ASP A 79 -23.33 -3.49 10.14
CA ASP A 79 -24.16 -4.61 9.70
C ASP A 79 -25.63 -4.43 10.14
N ARG A 80 -26.28 -3.43 9.52
CA ARG A 80 -27.69 -3.06 9.62
C ARG A 80 -28.14 -2.53 8.27
N GLN A 81 -29.38 -2.84 7.91
CA GLN A 81 -30.01 -2.41 6.67
C GLN A 81 -30.13 -0.88 6.56
N SER A 82 -30.14 -0.39 5.31
CA SER A 82 -30.41 1.00 4.96
C SER A 82 -29.51 2.01 5.67
N ARG A 83 -28.20 1.78 5.61
CA ARG A 83 -27.18 2.68 6.16
C ARG A 83 -26.30 3.20 5.04
N GLN A 84 -25.89 4.46 5.17
CA GLN A 84 -25.01 5.13 4.22
C GLN A 84 -24.07 6.03 5.01
N GLY A 85 -22.77 5.78 4.89
CA GLY A 85 -21.74 6.56 5.57
C GLY A 85 -20.58 6.86 4.64
N TRP A 86 -19.90 7.96 4.94
CA TRP A 86 -18.76 8.42 4.15
C TRP A 86 -17.71 9.11 5.01
N LEU A 87 -16.51 9.19 4.45
CA LEU A 87 -15.43 10.07 4.86
C LEU A 87 -14.84 10.73 3.60
N PHE A 88 -14.45 12.00 3.69
CA PHE A 88 -13.90 12.75 2.56
C PHE A 88 -12.81 13.71 3.02
N SER A 89 -11.77 13.91 2.20
CA SER A 89 -10.78 14.96 2.43
C SER A 89 -11.44 16.34 2.38
N ARG A 90 -10.96 17.26 3.23
CA ARG A 90 -11.39 18.67 3.27
C ARG A 90 -10.73 19.50 2.17
N VAL A 91 -9.51 19.11 1.78
CA VAL A 91 -8.74 19.74 0.71
C VAL A 91 -8.65 18.81 -0.51
N PRO A 92 -8.58 19.37 -1.74
CA PRO A 92 -8.48 18.57 -2.96
C PRO A 92 -7.05 18.11 -3.21
N LEU A 93 -6.88 16.84 -3.57
CA LEU A 93 -5.62 16.25 -4.01
C LEU A 93 -5.22 16.84 -5.37
N THR A 94 -4.14 17.62 -5.38
CA THR A 94 -3.60 18.28 -6.60
C THR A 94 -2.32 17.64 -7.11
N ALA A 95 -1.90 16.50 -6.56
CA ALA A 95 -0.74 15.78 -7.06
C ALA A 95 -1.07 15.18 -8.43
N THR A 96 -0.15 15.32 -9.39
CA THR A 96 -0.34 14.79 -10.75
C THR A 96 -0.26 13.26 -10.77
N ASN A 97 0.75 12.71 -10.10
CA ASN A 97 0.91 11.27 -9.92
C ASN A 97 0.84 10.95 -8.44
N TRP A 98 0.09 9.92 -8.09
CA TRP A 98 -0.16 9.57 -6.71
C TRP A 98 -0.37 8.08 -6.53
N GLN A 99 -0.15 7.64 -5.30
CA GLN A 99 -0.49 6.30 -4.84
C GLN A 99 -1.31 6.42 -3.56
N VAL A 100 -2.47 5.79 -3.52
CA VAL A 100 -3.34 5.74 -2.33
C VAL A 100 -3.43 4.29 -1.88
N GLU A 101 -3.01 4.04 -0.66
CA GLU A 101 -3.16 2.75 0.02
C GLU A 101 -4.27 2.86 1.06
N VAL A 102 -5.33 2.07 0.93
CA VAL A 102 -6.42 2.00 1.89
C VAL A 102 -6.41 0.63 2.55
N GLU A 103 -6.25 0.60 3.86
CA GLU A 103 -6.50 -0.59 4.66
C GLU A 103 -7.93 -0.55 5.18
N PHE A 104 -8.69 -1.61 4.92
CA PHE A 104 -10.11 -1.71 5.23
C PHE A 104 -10.46 -3.09 5.73
N SER A 105 -11.71 -3.32 6.09
CA SER A 105 -12.28 -4.63 6.38
C SER A 105 -13.77 -4.64 6.04
N ILE A 106 -14.22 -5.65 5.30
CA ILE A 106 -15.63 -5.91 5.02
C ILE A 106 -16.02 -7.22 5.70
N HIS A 107 -16.94 -7.16 6.65
CA HIS A 107 -17.34 -8.32 7.46
C HIS A 107 -18.73 -8.16 8.05
N GLY A 108 -19.43 -9.27 8.28
CA GLY A 108 -20.78 -9.27 8.85
C GLY A 108 -21.22 -10.68 9.19
N GLU A 109 -22.41 -10.79 9.79
CA GLU A 109 -22.99 -12.06 10.17
C GLU A 109 -23.74 -12.71 8.99
N GLY A 110 -23.63 -14.04 8.86
CA GLY A 110 -24.38 -14.79 7.86
C GLY A 110 -23.79 -14.78 6.44
N ASN A 111 -24.51 -15.45 5.54
CA ASN A 111 -24.11 -15.70 4.16
C ASN A 111 -24.69 -14.67 3.17
N LEU A 112 -25.80 -14.02 3.52
CA LEU A 112 -26.39 -12.95 2.71
C LEU A 112 -25.82 -11.61 3.18
N HIS A 113 -25.27 -10.84 2.25
CA HIS A 113 -24.53 -9.61 2.54
C HIS A 113 -24.61 -8.64 1.36
N GLY A 114 -24.36 -7.36 1.63
CA GLY A 114 -24.39 -6.28 0.65
C GLY A 114 -24.28 -4.89 1.29
N ASP A 115 -24.16 -3.82 0.53
CA ASP A 115 -23.95 -3.81 -0.93
C ASP A 115 -22.46 -3.65 -1.24
N GLY A 116 -21.74 -2.86 -0.43
CA GLY A 116 -20.29 -2.74 -0.50
C GLY A 116 -19.78 -1.36 -0.12
N MET A 117 -18.59 -1.02 -0.63
CA MET A 117 -17.98 0.30 -0.44
C MET A 117 -17.33 0.81 -1.73
N ALA A 118 -17.04 2.11 -1.77
CA ALA A 118 -16.35 2.73 -2.88
C ALA A 118 -15.27 3.72 -2.41
N ILE A 119 -14.17 3.79 -3.17
CA ILE A 119 -13.10 4.79 -3.02
C ILE A 119 -13.22 5.78 -4.18
N TRP A 120 -13.11 7.07 -3.86
CA TRP A 120 -13.43 8.17 -4.75
C TRP A 120 -12.27 9.14 -4.90
N LEU A 121 -11.98 9.54 -6.14
CA LEU A 121 -11.22 10.74 -6.48
C LEU A 121 -12.11 11.59 -7.40
N THR A 122 -12.93 12.46 -6.81
CA THR A 122 -14.00 13.17 -7.54
C THR A 122 -14.04 14.66 -7.23
N LYS A 123 -14.65 15.47 -8.11
CA LYS A 123 -14.84 16.91 -7.85
C LYS A 123 -15.85 17.16 -6.73
N GLN A 124 -16.91 16.36 -6.69
CA GLN A 124 -17.90 16.40 -5.62
C GLN A 124 -17.30 15.80 -4.34
N ARG A 125 -17.80 16.20 -3.17
CA ARG A 125 -17.39 15.60 -1.89
C ARG A 125 -18.54 15.65 -0.91
N ALA A 126 -18.55 14.75 0.07
CA ALA A 126 -19.44 14.81 1.23
C ALA A 126 -20.95 14.92 0.87
N THR A 127 -21.35 14.38 -0.28
CA THR A 127 -22.73 14.39 -0.77
C THR A 127 -23.29 12.98 -0.75
N LYS A 128 -24.30 12.74 0.07
CA LYS A 128 -25.01 11.46 0.16
C LYS A 128 -25.72 11.15 -1.17
N GLY A 129 -25.73 9.88 -1.57
CA GLY A 129 -26.46 9.42 -2.75
C GLY A 129 -26.55 7.90 -2.84
N PRO A 130 -27.11 7.40 -3.95
CA PRO A 130 -27.45 5.97 -4.10
C PRO A 130 -26.28 5.11 -4.59
N VAL A 131 -25.10 5.68 -4.85
CA VAL A 131 -23.97 4.94 -5.40
C VAL A 131 -23.00 4.64 -4.27
N PHE A 132 -23.18 3.50 -3.60
CA PHE A 132 -22.38 3.09 -2.44
C PHE A 132 -22.32 4.19 -1.37
N GLY A 133 -23.44 4.89 -1.15
CA GLY A 133 -23.57 5.99 -0.18
C GLY A 133 -23.10 7.36 -0.69
N PHE A 134 -22.67 7.48 -1.95
CA PHE A 134 -22.24 8.75 -2.58
C PHE A 134 -23.12 9.14 -3.78
N VAL A 135 -22.98 10.40 -4.22
CA VAL A 135 -23.78 11.00 -5.28
C VAL A 135 -23.64 10.27 -6.62
N ASP A 136 -24.77 10.07 -7.30
CA ASP A 136 -24.78 9.58 -8.68
C ASP A 136 -24.30 10.66 -9.66
N LYS A 137 -23.91 10.26 -10.88
CA LYS A 137 -23.37 11.18 -11.90
C LYS A 137 -22.18 11.98 -11.36
N PHE A 138 -21.27 11.30 -10.68
CA PHE A 138 -20.05 11.90 -10.17
C PHE A 138 -19.10 12.27 -11.33
N GLU A 139 -18.20 13.22 -11.08
CA GLU A 139 -17.14 13.58 -12.02
C GLU A 139 -15.78 13.21 -11.41
N GLY A 140 -15.11 12.21 -11.99
CA GLY A 140 -13.83 11.68 -11.53
C GLY A 140 -13.78 10.16 -11.49
N LEU A 141 -12.95 9.59 -10.61
CA LEU A 141 -12.76 8.15 -10.48
C LEU A 141 -13.57 7.60 -9.30
N GLY A 142 -14.31 6.51 -9.56
CA GLY A 142 -14.89 5.63 -8.54
C GLY A 142 -14.31 4.22 -8.65
N ILE A 143 -13.84 3.66 -7.54
CA ILE A 143 -13.43 2.26 -7.41
C ILE A 143 -14.39 1.57 -6.46
N PHE A 144 -15.19 0.65 -6.98
CA PHE A 144 -16.26 -0.03 -6.27
C PHE A 144 -15.80 -1.40 -5.82
N PHE A 145 -16.05 -1.70 -4.55
CA PHE A 145 -15.85 -3.00 -3.92
C PHE A 145 -17.23 -3.57 -3.65
N ASP A 146 -17.78 -4.22 -4.68
CA ASP A 146 -19.14 -4.72 -4.69
C ASP A 146 -19.19 -6.14 -4.11
N THR A 147 -19.97 -6.33 -3.05
CA THR A 147 -20.10 -7.63 -2.39
C THR A 147 -21.39 -8.35 -2.75
N TYR A 148 -22.35 -7.67 -3.39
CA TYR A 148 -23.64 -8.24 -3.75
C TYR A 148 -23.78 -8.38 -5.26
N LYS A 149 -24.22 -9.54 -5.72
CA LYS A 149 -24.42 -9.78 -7.15
C LYS A 149 -25.86 -9.45 -7.52
N ASN A 150 -26.09 -8.34 -8.22
CA ASN A 150 -27.39 -8.05 -8.82
C ASN A 150 -27.56 -8.87 -10.10
N SER A 151 -27.16 -8.34 -11.27
CA SER A 151 -27.43 -8.96 -12.58
C SER A 151 -26.21 -9.05 -13.48
N ARG A 152 -25.08 -9.54 -12.95
CA ARG A 152 -23.84 -9.75 -13.72
C ARG A 152 -23.48 -11.24 -13.93
N PRO A 153 -23.93 -11.87 -15.03
CA PRO A 153 -23.59 -13.26 -15.33
C PRO A 153 -22.08 -13.49 -15.44
N SER A 154 -21.65 -14.71 -15.12
CA SER A 154 -20.26 -15.19 -15.31
C SER A 154 -19.17 -14.50 -14.49
N VAL A 155 -19.52 -13.57 -13.60
CA VAL A 155 -18.60 -12.92 -12.67
C VAL A 155 -18.80 -13.45 -11.25
N ALA A 156 -17.69 -13.73 -10.57
CA ALA A 156 -17.67 -14.11 -9.16
C ALA A 156 -17.51 -12.87 -8.27
N PHE A 157 -18.25 -12.84 -7.16
CA PHE A 157 -18.25 -11.76 -6.18
C PHE A 157 -17.50 -12.18 -4.90
N PRO A 158 -16.95 -11.25 -4.11
CA PRO A 158 -16.91 -9.79 -4.35
C PRO A 158 -16.20 -9.39 -5.65
N TYR A 159 -16.69 -8.34 -6.30
CA TYR A 159 -16.14 -7.82 -7.54
C TYR A 159 -15.64 -6.40 -7.34
N VAL A 160 -14.42 -6.12 -7.83
CA VAL A 160 -13.82 -4.79 -7.72
C VAL A 160 -13.70 -4.19 -9.11
N MET A 161 -14.25 -3.00 -9.32
CA MET A 161 -14.20 -2.32 -10.61
C MET A 161 -13.92 -0.82 -10.48
N ALA A 162 -13.32 -0.25 -11.51
CA ALA A 162 -13.19 1.19 -11.69
C ALA A 162 -14.20 1.72 -12.72
N MET A 163 -14.69 2.93 -12.49
CA MET A 163 -15.46 3.73 -13.45
C MET A 163 -14.92 5.16 -13.44
N LEU A 164 -14.81 5.76 -14.62
CA LEU A 164 -14.60 7.20 -14.78
C LEU A 164 -15.96 7.86 -15.03
N GLY A 165 -16.38 8.70 -14.09
CA GLY A 165 -17.59 9.50 -14.18
C GLY A 165 -17.33 10.83 -14.89
N ASP A 166 -18.22 11.18 -15.81
CA ASP A 166 -18.19 12.41 -16.63
C ASP A 166 -19.12 13.52 -16.08
N GLY A 167 -19.73 13.30 -14.91
CA GLY A 167 -20.71 14.21 -14.32
C GLY A 167 -22.14 14.06 -14.89
N GLN A 168 -22.39 13.13 -15.81
CA GLN A 168 -23.67 12.99 -16.51
C GLN A 168 -24.19 11.55 -16.53
N THR A 169 -23.29 10.60 -16.71
CA THR A 169 -23.57 9.17 -16.81
C THR A 169 -23.89 8.61 -15.44
N ALA A 170 -25.07 7.99 -15.33
CA ALA A 170 -25.52 7.37 -14.09
C ALA A 170 -24.84 6.00 -13.87
N TYR A 171 -24.66 5.63 -12.61
CA TYR A 171 -24.21 4.29 -12.25
C TYR A 171 -25.33 3.26 -12.46
N ASP A 172 -25.02 2.18 -13.19
CA ASP A 172 -25.98 1.10 -13.46
C ASP A 172 -26.00 0.08 -12.30
N GLN A 173 -26.71 0.42 -11.23
CA GLN A 173 -26.84 -0.46 -10.05
C GLN A 173 -27.54 -1.79 -10.38
N ALA A 174 -28.42 -1.84 -11.38
CA ALA A 174 -29.13 -3.06 -11.74
C ALA A 174 -28.22 -4.14 -12.32
N HIS A 175 -27.11 -3.74 -12.96
CA HIS A 175 -26.14 -4.63 -13.59
C HIS A 175 -24.71 -4.42 -13.07
N ASP A 176 -24.57 -4.02 -11.80
CA ASP A 176 -23.28 -3.93 -11.10
C ASP A 176 -22.25 -3.05 -11.86
N GLY A 177 -22.71 -1.92 -12.43
CA GLY A 177 -21.88 -0.94 -13.14
C GLY A 177 -21.30 -1.39 -14.48
N LYS A 178 -21.67 -2.59 -14.98
CA LYS A 178 -21.04 -3.25 -16.13
C LYS A 178 -20.95 -2.40 -17.40
N ALA A 179 -21.95 -1.56 -17.68
CA ALA A 179 -21.99 -0.76 -18.89
C ALA A 179 -20.87 0.29 -18.98
N ASN A 180 -20.41 0.80 -17.83
CA ASN A 180 -19.45 1.90 -17.71
C ASN A 180 -18.17 1.48 -16.99
N GLU A 181 -17.91 0.18 -16.94
CA GLU A 181 -16.71 -0.38 -16.33
C GLU A 181 -15.47 -0.03 -17.16
N LEU A 182 -14.49 0.60 -16.52
CA LEU A 182 -13.18 0.84 -17.11
C LEU A 182 -12.32 -0.44 -17.08
N ALA A 183 -12.25 -1.07 -15.90
CA ALA A 183 -11.58 -2.33 -15.65
C ALA A 183 -12.03 -2.90 -14.30
N GLY A 184 -11.85 -4.20 -14.09
CA GLY A 184 -12.22 -4.84 -12.84
C GLY A 184 -11.67 -6.27 -12.70
N CYS A 185 -11.77 -6.81 -11.49
CA CYS A 185 -11.38 -8.18 -11.17
C CYS A 185 -12.29 -8.80 -10.10
N SER A 186 -12.41 -10.13 -10.12
CA SER A 186 -13.07 -10.87 -9.03
C SER A 186 -12.11 -11.03 -7.84
N ALA A 187 -12.56 -10.58 -6.65
CA ALA A 187 -11.80 -10.62 -5.41
C ALA A 187 -12.39 -11.65 -4.42
N ARG A 188 -12.43 -12.93 -4.82
CA ARG A 188 -13.03 -14.00 -4.00
C ARG A 188 -12.28 -14.16 -2.67
N GLY A 189 -12.97 -13.93 -1.56
CA GLY A 189 -12.40 -14.00 -0.21
C GLY A 189 -12.01 -12.63 0.37
N LEU A 190 -12.34 -11.53 -0.31
CA LEU A 190 -12.15 -10.18 0.22
C LEU A 190 -13.01 -9.92 1.47
N ARG A 191 -14.28 -10.34 1.45
CA ARG A 191 -15.17 -10.28 2.61
C ARG A 191 -14.73 -11.31 3.65
N GLY A 192 -14.54 -10.88 4.89
CA GLY A 192 -14.14 -11.73 6.01
C GLY A 192 -12.74 -12.33 5.84
N ALA A 193 -11.85 -11.65 5.12
CA ALA A 193 -10.46 -12.07 4.94
C ALA A 193 -9.76 -12.28 6.29
N SER A 194 -8.92 -13.32 6.39
CA SER A 194 -8.18 -13.65 7.61
C SER A 194 -6.90 -12.83 7.80
N VAL A 195 -6.54 -12.00 6.82
CA VAL A 195 -5.38 -11.11 6.83
C VAL A 195 -5.84 -9.67 6.62
N PRO A 196 -5.03 -8.66 7.01
CA PRO A 196 -5.37 -7.26 6.75
C PRO A 196 -5.62 -7.01 5.27
N THR A 197 -6.80 -6.48 4.96
CA THR A 197 -7.21 -6.16 3.58
C THR A 197 -6.76 -4.78 3.17
N LYS A 198 -6.02 -4.68 2.07
CA LYS A 198 -5.53 -3.41 1.52
C LYS A 198 -5.83 -3.27 0.04
N ALA A 199 -6.10 -2.05 -0.40
CA ALA A 199 -6.15 -1.66 -1.79
C ALA A 199 -5.08 -0.60 -2.06
N ARG A 200 -4.27 -0.79 -3.11
CA ARG A 200 -3.27 0.18 -3.56
C ARG A 200 -3.65 0.65 -4.95
N ILE A 201 -4.01 1.92 -5.03
CA ILE A 201 -4.41 2.60 -6.26
C ILE A 201 -3.23 3.44 -6.70
N THR A 202 -2.70 3.20 -7.89
CA THR A 202 -1.60 3.99 -8.45
C THR A 202 -2.08 4.69 -9.70
N TYR A 203 -1.89 6.00 -9.77
CA TYR A 203 -2.25 6.81 -10.91
C TYR A 203 -1.04 7.61 -11.40
N PHE A 204 -0.75 7.48 -12.68
CA PHE A 204 0.14 8.37 -13.41
C PHE A 204 -0.68 9.13 -14.45
N GLN A 205 -0.70 10.45 -14.33
CA GLN A 205 -1.53 11.32 -15.17
C GLN A 205 -1.26 11.05 -16.65
N ASP A 206 -2.36 10.89 -17.40
CA ASP A 206 -2.37 10.63 -18.85
C ASP A 206 -1.57 9.39 -19.28
N LYS A 207 -1.24 8.47 -18.34
CA LYS A 207 -0.44 7.28 -18.61
C LYS A 207 -1.10 6.00 -18.15
N SER A 208 -1.41 5.87 -16.87
CA SER A 208 -1.94 4.61 -16.34
C SER A 208 -2.69 4.75 -15.04
N LEU A 209 -3.60 3.81 -14.82
CA LEU A 209 -4.29 3.56 -13.55
C LEU A 209 -4.18 2.08 -13.22
N SER A 210 -3.64 1.75 -12.05
CA SER A 210 -3.58 0.38 -11.56
C SER A 210 -4.23 0.24 -10.19
N LEU A 211 -4.75 -0.95 -9.93
CA LEU A 211 -5.27 -1.36 -8.64
C LEU A 211 -4.66 -2.70 -8.26
N ASP A 212 -4.03 -2.76 -7.09
CA ASP A 212 -3.58 -3.99 -6.45
C ASP A 212 -4.33 -4.22 -5.15
N LEU A 213 -4.59 -5.48 -4.83
CA LEU A 213 -5.32 -5.88 -3.63
C LEU A 213 -4.49 -6.85 -2.78
N GLN A 214 -4.42 -6.61 -1.48
CA GLN A 214 -3.92 -7.55 -0.49
C GLN A 214 -5.12 -8.10 0.27
N TYR A 215 -5.38 -9.41 0.18
CA TYR A 215 -6.46 -10.08 0.93
C TYR A 215 -6.28 -11.59 1.06
N LYS A 216 -5.38 -12.20 0.26
CA LYS A 216 -5.09 -13.64 0.28
C LYS A 216 -3.96 -13.99 1.24
N SER A 217 -2.95 -13.14 1.30
CA SER A 217 -1.73 -13.30 2.09
C SER A 217 -1.25 -11.94 2.55
N ASP A 218 -0.72 -11.88 3.76
CA ASP A 218 -0.16 -10.64 4.30
C ASP A 218 1.13 -10.26 3.55
N HIS A 219 1.37 -8.96 3.41
CA HIS A 219 2.49 -8.37 2.67
C HIS A 219 2.64 -8.84 1.21
N SER A 220 1.54 -9.23 0.57
CA SER A 220 1.55 -9.73 -0.80
C SER A 220 0.40 -9.15 -1.60
N TRP A 221 0.78 -8.32 -2.57
CA TRP A 221 -0.14 -7.66 -3.49
C TRP A 221 -0.55 -8.61 -4.62
N THR A 222 -1.85 -8.72 -4.85
CA THR A 222 -2.44 -9.38 -6.02
C THR A 222 -2.91 -8.31 -7.00
N PRO A 223 -2.35 -8.24 -8.22
CA PRO A 223 -2.82 -7.31 -9.25
C PRO A 223 -4.31 -7.54 -9.55
N CYS A 224 -5.11 -6.47 -9.56
CA CYS A 224 -6.51 -6.51 -9.96
C CYS A 224 -6.64 -6.10 -11.43
N PHE A 225 -6.22 -4.89 -11.76
CA PHE A 225 -6.15 -4.39 -13.13
C PHE A 225 -5.07 -3.32 -13.28
N THR A 226 -4.60 -3.16 -14.52
CA THR A 226 -3.83 -2.01 -14.97
C THR A 226 -4.42 -1.56 -16.29
N VAL A 227 -4.75 -0.28 -16.40
CA VAL A 227 -5.25 0.35 -17.62
C VAL A 227 -4.23 1.38 -18.04
N GLU A 228 -3.81 1.33 -19.30
CA GLU A 228 -2.95 2.34 -19.91
C GLU A 228 -3.81 3.31 -20.73
N ALA A 229 -3.46 4.58 -20.69
CA ALA A 229 -4.11 5.59 -21.50
C ALA A 229 -3.77 5.34 -22.98
N SER A 230 -4.78 5.41 -23.84
CA SER A 230 -4.64 5.31 -25.29
C SER A 230 -5.55 6.32 -25.98
N GLU A 231 -5.38 6.50 -27.30
CA GLU A 231 -6.23 7.42 -28.08
C GLU A 231 -7.72 7.10 -27.96
N ASN A 232 -8.07 5.83 -27.73
CA ASN A 232 -9.46 5.37 -27.59
C ASN A 232 -9.92 5.24 -26.12
N GLN A 233 -9.00 5.39 -25.16
CA GLN A 233 -9.27 5.21 -23.73
C GLN A 233 -8.46 6.21 -22.92
N SER A 234 -9.05 7.39 -22.67
CA SER A 234 -8.44 8.43 -21.85
C SER A 234 -8.68 8.17 -20.36
N ILE A 235 -7.64 8.29 -19.54
CA ILE A 235 -7.74 8.20 -18.07
C ILE A 235 -7.60 9.60 -17.47
N ASN A 236 -8.67 10.38 -17.56
CA ASN A 236 -8.69 11.77 -17.09
C ASN A 236 -9.37 11.86 -15.71
N ILE A 237 -8.56 11.91 -14.66
CA ILE A 237 -9.03 12.22 -13.31
C ILE A 237 -8.89 13.74 -13.10
N PRO A 238 -9.93 14.45 -12.61
CA PRO A 238 -9.86 15.89 -12.39
C PRO A 238 -8.64 16.29 -11.55
N THR A 239 -7.91 17.33 -11.98
CA THR A 239 -6.72 17.85 -11.28
C THR A 239 -7.01 18.42 -9.89
N VAL A 240 -8.29 18.70 -9.61
CA VAL A 240 -8.81 19.12 -8.32
C VAL A 240 -9.87 18.11 -7.93
N ALA A 241 -9.45 17.04 -7.25
CA ALA A 241 -10.31 15.95 -6.81
C ALA A 241 -10.18 15.72 -5.31
N TYR A 242 -11.29 15.45 -4.63
CA TYR A 242 -11.30 15.07 -3.22
C TYR A 242 -11.17 13.55 -3.10
N LEU A 243 -10.35 13.12 -2.14
CA LEU A 243 -10.25 11.72 -1.76
C LEU A 243 -11.40 11.38 -0.83
N GLY A 244 -12.24 10.43 -1.21
CA GLY A 244 -13.36 9.98 -0.42
C GLY A 244 -13.46 8.48 -0.33
N ILE A 245 -14.12 8.00 0.72
CA ILE A 245 -14.53 6.61 0.84
C ILE A 245 -15.96 6.62 1.38
N SER A 246 -16.84 5.84 0.75
CA SER A 246 -18.23 5.69 1.20
C SER A 246 -18.64 4.23 1.18
N ALA A 247 -19.69 3.90 1.93
CA ALA A 247 -20.29 2.58 1.93
C ALA A 247 -21.80 2.67 2.09
N GLU A 248 -22.49 1.62 1.67
CA GLU A 248 -23.93 1.50 1.71
C GLU A 248 -24.39 0.08 2.04
N THR A 249 -25.51 0.00 2.75
CA THR A 249 -26.25 -1.24 2.96
C THR A 249 -27.70 -1.06 2.52
N GLY A 250 -28.18 -1.99 1.70
CA GLY A 250 -29.57 -2.04 1.23
C GLY A 250 -30.45 -2.89 2.16
N GLU A 251 -31.12 -3.88 1.57
CA GLU A 251 -31.84 -4.94 2.30
C GLU A 251 -30.87 -5.95 2.94
N LEU A 252 -29.66 -6.07 2.40
CA LEU A 252 -28.56 -6.80 2.99
C LEU A 252 -27.56 -5.81 3.61
N SER A 253 -26.72 -6.32 4.50
CA SER A 253 -25.79 -5.48 5.23
C SER A 253 -24.45 -6.17 5.46
N ASP A 254 -23.44 -5.34 5.71
CA ASP A 254 -22.11 -5.71 6.17
C ASP A 254 -21.56 -4.53 6.97
N ASN A 255 -20.60 -4.79 7.85
CA ASN A 255 -19.74 -3.74 8.39
C ASN A 255 -18.70 -3.36 7.34
N HIS A 256 -18.54 -2.06 7.11
CA HIS A 256 -17.51 -1.50 6.23
C HIS A 256 -16.58 -0.62 7.07
N ASP A 257 -15.44 -1.16 7.46
CA ASP A 257 -14.49 -0.54 8.36
C ASP A 257 -13.25 -0.05 7.60
N ILE A 258 -12.83 1.19 7.82
CA ILE A 258 -11.57 1.76 7.32
C ILE A 258 -10.57 1.82 8.49
N ILE A 259 -9.39 1.26 8.28
CA ILE A 259 -8.32 1.16 9.28
C ILE A 259 -7.25 2.22 9.03
N SER A 260 -6.82 2.38 7.78
CA SER A 260 -5.89 3.45 7.43
C SER A 260 -6.01 3.87 5.98
N VAL A 261 -5.61 5.12 5.72
CA VAL A 261 -5.43 5.67 4.39
C VAL A 261 -4.03 6.27 4.37
N ASN A 262 -3.17 5.79 3.47
CA ASN A 262 -1.85 6.35 3.25
C ASN A 262 -1.76 6.84 1.81
N THR A 263 -1.63 8.15 1.65
CA THR A 263 -1.53 8.77 0.33
C THR A 263 -0.11 9.27 0.11
N TYR A 264 0.39 9.08 -1.10
CA TYR A 264 1.72 9.48 -1.51
C TYR A 264 1.68 10.19 -2.85
N SER A 265 2.53 11.21 -3.02
CA SER A 265 2.82 11.80 -4.32
C SER A 265 4.00 11.05 -4.96
N LEU A 266 3.92 10.83 -6.26
CA LEU A 266 4.96 10.13 -7.03
C LEU A 266 5.71 11.12 -7.93
N TYR A 267 7.04 11.13 -7.84
CA TYR A 267 7.90 12.00 -8.64
C TYR A 267 8.96 11.19 -9.36
N ASN A 268 9.04 11.32 -10.68
CA ASN A 268 10.15 10.76 -11.44
C ASN A 268 11.45 11.45 -11.01
N GLN A 269 12.44 10.66 -10.62
CA GLN A 269 13.80 11.11 -10.43
C GLN A 269 14.36 11.46 -11.82
N VAL A 270 14.62 12.74 -12.06
CA VAL A 270 15.41 13.13 -13.24
C VAL A 270 16.83 12.61 -13.00
N PRO A 271 17.44 11.85 -13.94
CA PRO A 271 18.84 11.45 -13.82
C PRO A 271 19.73 12.69 -13.88
N GLY A 272 20.05 13.28 -12.73
CA GLY A 272 20.85 14.49 -12.68
C GLY A 272 20.58 15.39 -11.48
N ASP A 273 20.89 14.92 -10.29
CA ASP A 273 21.69 15.70 -9.32
C ASP A 273 22.11 14.79 -8.17
N GLN A 274 23.03 13.86 -8.46
CA GLN A 274 24.12 13.59 -7.52
C GLN A 274 25.04 14.82 -7.47
N ARG A 275 24.50 15.97 -7.08
CA ARG A 275 25.32 17.03 -6.50
C ARG A 275 25.55 16.59 -5.08
N THR A 276 26.72 16.00 -4.89
CA THR A 276 27.58 16.17 -3.73
C THR A 276 27.00 17.16 -2.72
N GLY A 277 26.91 16.73 -1.45
CA GLY A 277 26.66 17.62 -0.32
C GLY A 277 27.56 18.85 -0.43
N SER A 278 26.98 19.92 -0.96
CA SER A 278 27.57 21.24 -1.08
C SER A 278 26.60 22.12 -0.34
N SER A 279 27.01 22.47 0.87
CA SER A 279 26.56 23.62 1.64
C SER A 279 25.95 24.68 0.75
N GLY A 280 24.66 24.97 0.98
CA GLY A 280 23.97 26.07 0.31
C GLY A 280 24.70 27.38 0.54
N ALA A 281 25.42 27.84 -0.48
CA ALA A 281 25.87 29.21 -0.62
C ALA A 281 25.10 29.82 -1.79
N GLY A 282 24.09 30.62 -1.47
CA GLY A 282 23.38 31.44 -2.46
C GLY A 282 24.31 32.52 -3.05
N PRO A 283 24.14 32.92 -4.31
CA PRO A 283 24.95 33.96 -4.93
C PRO A 283 24.41 35.35 -4.54
N GLY A 284 25.13 36.02 -3.65
CA GLY A 284 24.89 37.43 -3.29
C GLY A 284 26.23 38.17 -3.20
N ALA A 285 26.52 38.96 -4.23
CA ALA A 285 27.71 39.78 -4.34
C ALA A 285 27.79 40.86 -3.25
N GLY A 286 29.00 41.10 -2.72
CA GLY A 286 29.24 42.20 -1.79
C GLY A 286 30.69 42.29 -1.30
N LYS A 287 31.54 42.99 -2.07
CA LYS A 287 32.88 43.48 -1.69
C LYS A 287 32.84 44.19 -0.33
N LYS A 288 33.77 43.88 0.59
CA LYS A 288 34.42 44.86 1.49
C LYS A 288 35.66 44.29 2.20
N ASP A 289 36.67 45.16 2.27
CA ASP A 289 38.03 45.01 2.76
C ASP A 289 38.18 44.87 4.28
N LYS A 290 39.33 44.25 4.67
CA LYS A 290 40.16 44.40 5.89
C LYS A 290 39.46 44.23 7.25
N THR A 291 39.98 43.46 8.21
CA THR A 291 41.19 43.83 8.99
C THR A 291 41.63 42.64 9.87
N LYS A 292 42.94 42.47 10.05
CA LYS A 292 43.57 41.59 11.05
C LYS A 292 43.31 42.08 12.48
N SER A 293 42.99 41.18 13.40
CA SER A 293 43.42 41.31 14.80
C SER A 293 43.69 39.93 15.40
N ASN A 294 44.78 39.87 16.15
CA ASN A 294 45.40 38.70 16.73
C ASN A 294 44.94 38.50 18.18
N SER A 295 45.23 37.32 18.73
CA SER A 295 45.30 36.93 20.15
C SER A 295 44.10 36.21 20.79
N GLY A 296 44.43 35.07 21.42
CA GLY A 296 43.53 34.27 22.26
C GLY A 296 43.94 32.81 22.35
N LYS A 297 45.11 32.50 22.93
CA LYS A 297 45.54 31.14 23.31
C LYS A 297 44.62 30.61 24.42
N GLY A 298 44.19 29.35 24.30
CA GLY A 298 43.60 28.56 25.39
C GLY A 298 43.52 27.09 24.97
N ALA A 299 44.06 26.20 25.80
CA ALA A 299 44.50 24.87 25.44
C ALA A 299 43.43 23.76 25.54
N ALA A 300 43.55 22.79 24.63
CA ALA A 300 43.33 21.35 24.74
C ALA A 300 42.21 20.78 25.64
N TYR A 301 41.29 20.05 25.01
CA TYR A 301 41.12 18.62 25.34
C TYR A 301 40.62 17.84 24.11
N SER A 302 41.37 16.81 23.74
CA SER A 302 41.07 15.84 22.70
C SER A 302 40.01 14.84 23.17
N LYS A 303 39.03 14.51 22.33
CA LYS A 303 38.52 13.14 22.27
C LYS A 303 38.00 12.83 20.87
N SER A 304 38.71 11.92 20.23
CA SER A 304 38.35 11.26 18.99
C SER A 304 37.09 10.42 19.18
N SER A 305 36.19 10.48 18.20
CA SER A 305 35.38 9.32 17.82
C SER A 305 35.24 9.34 16.30
N SER A 306 36.31 8.88 15.65
CA SER A 306 36.16 8.16 14.39
C SER A 306 35.68 6.77 14.73
N ASP A 307 34.60 6.35 14.11
CA ASP A 307 34.52 5.12 13.29
C ASP A 307 33.05 4.97 12.92
N GLY A 308 32.67 4.95 11.65
CA GLY A 308 33.35 4.26 10.57
C GLY A 308 32.45 3.10 10.17
N SER A 309 31.52 3.40 9.27
CA SER A 309 30.73 2.42 8.53
C SER A 309 31.66 1.39 7.86
N GLY A 310 31.47 0.10 8.15
CA GLY A 310 32.13 -0.98 7.42
C GLY A 310 32.21 -2.29 8.18
N GLY A 311 31.10 -3.01 8.35
CA GLY A 311 31.08 -4.23 9.17
C GLY A 311 30.06 -5.32 8.81
N GLY A 312 29.40 -5.27 7.65
CA GLY A 312 28.37 -6.26 7.29
C GLY A 312 28.93 -7.65 6.95
N TRP A 313 30.10 -7.71 6.30
CA TRP A 313 30.66 -8.97 5.81
C TRP A 313 31.41 -9.75 6.91
N LEU A 314 32.28 -9.08 7.69
CA LEU A 314 33.05 -9.72 8.78
C LEU A 314 32.15 -10.26 9.91
N TRP A 315 31.06 -9.56 10.22
CA TRP A 315 30.08 -10.01 11.21
C TRP A 315 29.30 -11.25 10.76
N PHE A 316 29.07 -11.40 9.46
CA PHE A 316 28.45 -12.58 8.86
C PHE A 316 29.39 -13.82 8.97
N PHE A 317 30.67 -13.69 8.61
CA PHE A 317 31.62 -14.82 8.74
C PHE A 317 31.85 -15.25 10.18
N PHE A 318 31.87 -14.30 11.13
CA PHE A 318 31.99 -14.63 12.55
C PHE A 318 30.86 -15.55 13.03
N LYS A 319 29.61 -15.27 12.65
CA LYS A 319 28.46 -16.13 12.97
C LYS A 319 28.55 -17.51 12.32
N MET A 320 29.01 -17.56 11.08
CA MET A 320 29.17 -18.81 10.32
C MET A 320 30.21 -19.73 10.99
N ILE A 321 31.35 -19.18 11.41
CA ILE A 321 32.40 -19.94 12.11
C ILE A 321 31.89 -20.44 13.47
N MET A 322 31.19 -19.61 14.24
CA MET A 322 30.59 -20.03 15.53
C MET A 322 29.61 -21.20 15.35
N PHE A 323 28.80 -21.18 14.30
CA PHE A 323 27.86 -22.27 14.01
C PHE A 323 28.58 -23.59 13.69
N LEU A 324 29.67 -23.57 12.93
CA LEU A 324 30.47 -24.77 12.65
C LEU A 324 31.15 -25.34 13.90
N VAL A 325 31.64 -24.47 14.79
CA VAL A 325 32.25 -24.89 16.06
C VAL A 325 31.22 -25.62 16.93
N ILE A 326 29.98 -25.14 16.98
CA ILE A 326 28.89 -25.79 17.73
C ILE A 326 28.56 -27.17 17.13
N ILE A 327 28.47 -27.28 15.80
CA ILE A 327 28.24 -28.57 15.13
C ILE A 327 29.37 -29.56 15.42
N ALA A 328 30.63 -29.11 15.36
CA ALA A 328 31.78 -29.95 15.67
C ALA A 328 31.75 -30.43 17.13
N ALA A 329 31.39 -29.55 18.08
CA ALA A 329 31.26 -29.91 19.49
C ALA A 329 30.13 -30.94 19.72
N LEU A 330 28.98 -30.76 19.07
CA LEU A 330 27.87 -31.74 19.13
C LEU A 330 28.25 -33.09 18.52
N TYR A 331 28.99 -33.08 17.41
CA TYR A 331 29.47 -34.30 16.77
C TYR A 331 30.48 -35.06 17.66
N VAL A 332 31.43 -34.34 18.29
CA VAL A 332 32.37 -34.95 19.25
C VAL A 332 31.62 -35.47 20.47
N GLY A 333 30.67 -34.71 21.03
CA GLY A 333 29.81 -35.18 22.12
C GLY A 333 29.04 -36.45 21.77
N PHE A 334 28.44 -36.51 20.58
CA PHE A 334 27.70 -37.68 20.10
C PHE A 334 28.61 -38.90 19.89
N THR A 335 29.80 -38.71 19.33
CA THR A 335 30.76 -39.82 19.13
C THR A 335 31.30 -40.37 20.45
N VAL A 336 31.57 -39.51 21.44
CA VAL A 336 31.98 -39.93 22.79
C VAL A 336 30.83 -40.65 23.51
N PHE A 337 29.59 -40.15 23.41
CA PHE A 337 28.41 -40.81 23.97
C PHE A 337 28.17 -42.19 23.33
N ARG A 338 28.31 -42.30 22.01
CA ARG A 338 28.18 -43.57 21.28
C ARG A 338 29.30 -44.55 21.65
N ALA A 339 30.51 -44.05 21.93
CA ALA A 339 31.62 -44.88 22.41
C ALA A 339 31.43 -45.35 23.86
N SER A 340 30.77 -44.56 24.72
CA SER A 340 30.49 -44.96 26.11
C SER A 340 29.36 -45.99 26.19
N GLN A 341 28.34 -45.90 25.34
CA GLN A 341 27.27 -46.92 25.25
C GLN A 341 27.78 -48.29 24.77
N ARG A 342 28.85 -48.34 23.96
CA ARG A 342 29.49 -49.59 23.51
C ARG A 342 30.35 -50.30 24.57
N ARG A 343 30.64 -49.66 25.70
CA ARG A 343 31.38 -50.28 26.83
C ARG A 343 30.45 -50.82 27.93
N ARG A 344 29.12 -50.71 27.77
CA ARG A 344 28.12 -51.17 28.74
C ARG A 344 27.34 -52.42 28.28
N PHE A 345 27.88 -53.18 27.32
CA PHE A 345 27.44 -54.52 26.96
C PHE A 345 28.63 -55.44 26.78
#